data_AF-A0A1S9CH07-F1
#
_entry.id   AF-A0A1S9CH07-F1
#
_cell.length_a   1.000
_cell.length_b   1.000
_cell.length_c   1.000
_cell.angle_alpha   90.00
_cell.angle_beta   90.00
_cell.angle_gamma   90.00
#
_symmetry.space_group_name_H-M   'P 1'
#
loop_
_entity.id
_entity.type
_entity.pdbx_description
1 polymer ?
#
loop_
_entity_poly.entity_id
_entity_poly.type
_entity_poly.pdbx_seq_one_letter_code
_entity_poly.pdbx_strand_id
1 'polypeptide(L)'
;MVFKNFRLLVNDEDITKRDIKKICKQGLSYVKDYGIQWYKVNKTFEEDRFLWLCCEYINPKIYNKNILDGDTNTELKNPRKPTQAELKEQLFVCYDTATHKLYLNDYKKKGFVTHYLSETLQKDVKIEKFRADAQDFQDTMNGVHHLHFNLTNTFGNVLCNSPFDKIMDIFEVEDHPSYISVEFNYHDKPSTQVLDKVALYEKWQRSDNFKKITVIGSDANNLVHNYDFIGIVKNIRISVKRENDGRFDPEVVKSEFLKKIR
;
A
#
# COMPACT_ATOMS: atom_id res chain seq x y z
N MET A 1 -2.31 13.69 -0.81
CA MET A 1 -1.47 12.47 -1.00
C MET A 1 -1.87 11.41 0.02
N VAL A 2 -1.77 10.12 -0.31
CA VAL A 2 -2.15 9.01 0.59
C VAL A 2 -0.94 8.09 0.80
N PHE A 3 -0.67 7.75 2.04
CA PHE A 3 0.32 6.75 2.44
C PHE A 3 -0.38 5.47 2.92
N LYS A 4 0.19 4.33 2.57
CA LYS A 4 -0.24 3.00 2.98
C LYS A 4 0.80 2.38 3.89
N ASN A 5 0.38 1.72 4.96
CA ASN A 5 1.30 1.06 5.88
C ASN A 5 1.50 -0.44 5.58
N PHE A 6 2.68 -0.93 5.94
CA PHE A 6 3.18 -2.29 5.74
C PHE A 6 4.13 -2.66 6.88
N ARG A 7 4.38 -3.96 7.04
CA ARG A 7 5.48 -4.47 7.87
C ARG A 7 6.73 -4.60 7.00
N LEU A 8 7.86 -4.16 7.53
CA LEU A 8 9.18 -4.32 6.91
C LEU A 8 9.99 -5.26 7.78
N LEU A 9 10.43 -6.37 7.20
CA LEU A 9 11.27 -7.37 7.85
C LEU A 9 12.63 -7.45 7.16
N VAL A 10 13.67 -7.63 7.97
CA VAL A 10 15.05 -7.84 7.54
C VAL A 10 15.53 -9.14 8.18
N ASN A 11 15.77 -10.18 7.38
CA ASN A 11 15.99 -11.55 7.87
C ASN A 11 14.90 -12.00 8.87
N ASP A 12 13.63 -11.74 8.54
CA ASP A 12 12.45 -12.06 9.36
C ASP A 12 12.33 -11.32 10.70
N GLU A 13 13.19 -10.34 10.98
CA GLU A 13 13.15 -9.48 12.16
C GLU A 13 12.82 -8.02 11.82
N ASP A 14 12.36 -7.25 12.80
CA ASP A 14 12.14 -5.82 12.62
C ASP A 14 13.48 -5.09 12.44
N ILE A 15 13.52 -4.13 11.51
CA ILE A 15 14.74 -3.38 11.21
C ILE A 15 15.25 -2.58 12.41
N THR A 16 16.55 -2.65 12.66
CA THR A 16 17.17 -1.97 13.81
C THR A 16 17.63 -0.55 13.48
N LYS A 17 17.87 0.28 14.50
CA LYS A 17 18.51 1.59 14.31
C LYS A 17 19.90 1.49 13.66
N ARG A 18 20.63 0.39 13.89
CA ARG A 18 21.92 0.14 13.26
C ARG A 18 21.77 -0.08 11.76
N ASP A 19 20.77 -0.83 11.35
CA ASP A 19 20.45 -1.04 9.92
C ASP A 19 20.04 0.29 9.27
N ILE A 20 19.23 1.11 9.93
CA ILE A 20 18.86 2.45 9.43
C ILE A 20 20.08 3.35 9.25
N LYS A 21 20.97 3.41 10.26
CA LYS A 21 22.23 4.15 10.16
C LYS A 21 23.09 3.64 8.99
N LYS A 22 23.12 2.33 8.76
CA LYS A 22 23.78 1.72 7.60
C LYS A 22 23.14 2.18 6.29
N ILE A 23 21.81 2.19 6.19
CA ILE A 23 21.08 2.66 5.01
C ILE A 23 21.42 4.12 4.69
N CYS A 24 21.37 5.01 5.68
CA CYS A 24 21.70 6.42 5.47
C CYS A 24 23.16 6.63 5.06
N LYS A 25 24.09 5.82 5.58
CA LYS A 25 25.53 5.95 5.31
C LYS A 25 25.99 5.29 4.02
N GLN A 26 25.43 4.13 3.67
CA GLN A 26 25.93 3.26 2.60
C GLN A 26 24.96 3.10 1.42
N GLY A 27 23.69 3.46 1.59
CA GLY A 27 22.71 3.35 0.53
C GLY A 27 23.04 4.25 -0.65
N LEU A 28 22.97 3.71 -1.87
CA LEU A 28 23.27 4.43 -3.10
C LEU A 28 22.33 5.63 -3.28
N SER A 29 22.85 6.79 -3.67
CA SER A 29 22.03 7.99 -3.97
C SER A 29 21.46 7.98 -5.38
N TYR A 30 21.99 7.14 -6.26
CA TYR A 30 21.48 6.93 -7.61
C TYR A 30 21.41 5.43 -7.88
N VAL A 31 20.26 4.97 -8.33
CA VAL A 31 20.04 3.58 -8.76
C VAL A 31 19.58 3.62 -10.20
N LYS A 32 20.36 3.04 -11.10
CA LYS A 32 20.04 2.97 -12.53
C LYS A 32 19.48 1.60 -12.89
N ASP A 33 18.64 1.61 -13.92
CA ASP A 33 18.10 0.44 -14.60
C ASP A 33 17.34 -0.58 -13.73
N TYR A 34 16.83 -0.17 -12.56
CA TYR A 34 15.93 -1.01 -11.76
C TYR A 34 14.57 -1.13 -12.46
N GLY A 35 14.28 -2.30 -13.02
CA GLY A 35 13.03 -2.54 -13.73
C GLY A 35 12.76 -1.52 -14.85
N ILE A 36 13.83 -1.06 -15.52
CA ILE A 36 13.91 0.02 -16.53
C ILE A 36 13.92 1.46 -16.02
N GLN A 37 13.80 1.70 -14.71
CA GLN A 37 13.69 3.05 -14.15
C GLN A 37 14.99 3.53 -13.52
N TRP A 38 15.17 4.85 -13.51
CA TRP A 38 16.25 5.51 -12.80
C TRP A 38 15.70 6.21 -11.57
N TYR A 39 16.40 6.07 -10.45
CA TYR A 39 16.04 6.65 -9.17
C TYR A 39 17.19 7.52 -8.65
N LYS A 40 16.83 8.67 -8.09
CA LYS A 40 17.64 9.44 -7.15
C LYS A 40 17.01 9.28 -5.78
N VAL A 41 17.80 8.87 -4.79
CA VAL A 41 17.34 8.57 -3.43
C VAL A 41 18.03 9.51 -2.45
N ASN A 42 17.24 10.31 -1.75
CA ASN A 42 17.67 11.07 -0.57
C ASN A 42 17.22 10.32 0.69
N LYS A 43 18.09 10.22 1.70
CA LYS A 43 17.81 9.50 2.95
C LYS A 43 18.13 10.38 4.14
N THR A 44 17.26 10.30 5.14
CA THR A 44 17.45 10.98 6.43
C THR A 44 17.00 10.05 7.55
N PHE A 45 17.63 10.16 8.71
CA PHE A 45 17.19 9.48 9.92
C PHE A 45 16.82 10.54 10.96
N GLU A 46 15.53 10.83 11.01
CA GLU A 46 14.99 11.91 11.83
C GLU A 46 14.73 11.40 13.24
N GLU A 47 15.12 12.20 14.24
CA GLU A 47 14.81 11.96 15.66
C GLU A 47 15.29 10.61 16.21
N ASP A 48 16.28 9.98 15.56
CA ASP A 48 16.72 8.60 15.85
C ASP A 48 15.53 7.61 15.89
N ARG A 49 14.45 7.91 15.15
CA ARG A 49 13.19 7.16 15.10
C ARG A 49 12.71 6.86 13.68
N PHE A 50 12.74 7.86 12.79
CA PHE A 50 12.12 7.75 11.47
C PHE A 50 13.17 7.69 10.36
N LEU A 51 13.27 6.56 9.67
CA LEU A 51 13.95 6.52 8.38
C LEU A 51 13.02 7.15 7.34
N TRP A 52 13.49 8.21 6.68
CA TRP A 52 12.77 8.86 5.59
C TRP A 52 13.56 8.76 4.30
N LEU A 53 12.93 8.21 3.26
CA LEU A 53 13.46 8.18 1.90
C LEU A 53 12.58 9.05 1.00
N CYS A 54 13.22 9.98 0.30
CA CYS A 54 12.61 10.71 -0.80
C CYS A 54 13.28 10.25 -2.11
N CYS A 55 12.50 9.60 -2.95
CA CYS A 55 12.94 9.04 -4.21
C CYS A 55 12.34 9.84 -5.37
N GLU A 56 13.18 10.42 -6.22
CA GLU A 56 12.77 11.00 -7.50
C GLU A 56 13.09 9.99 -8.60
N TYR A 57 12.16 9.69 -9.50
CA TYR A 57 12.36 8.65 -10.50
C TYR A 57 11.71 8.94 -11.85
N ILE A 58 12.13 8.16 -12.87
CA ILE A 58 11.60 8.22 -14.23
C ILE A 58 11.87 6.90 -14.96
N ASN A 59 11.12 6.62 -16.02
CA ASN A 59 11.56 5.69 -17.07
C ASN A 59 12.32 6.49 -18.15
N PRO A 60 13.66 6.43 -18.22
CA PRO A 60 14.46 7.19 -19.19
C PRO A 60 14.20 6.77 -20.63
N LYS A 61 13.59 5.60 -20.89
CA LYS A 61 13.25 5.16 -22.25
C LYS A 61 12.12 5.98 -22.88
N ILE A 62 11.38 6.77 -22.07
CA ILE A 62 10.38 7.73 -22.56
C ILE A 62 11.13 9.01 -23.00
N TYR A 63 11.93 8.87 -24.06
CA TYR A 63 12.66 9.96 -24.68
C TYR A 63 12.11 10.19 -26.08
N ASN A 64 11.73 11.43 -26.38
CA ASN A 64 11.40 11.85 -27.74
C ASN A 64 12.52 12.75 -28.29
N LYS A 65 12.90 12.52 -29.55
CA LYS A 65 13.90 13.33 -30.25
C LYS A 65 13.41 14.75 -30.49
N ASN A 66 12.09 14.92 -30.62
CA ASN A 66 11.45 16.20 -30.80
C ASN A 66 10.57 16.52 -29.57
N ILE A 67 10.40 17.82 -29.30
CA ILE A 67 9.47 18.35 -28.31
C ILE A 67 8.57 19.37 -29.00
N LEU A 68 7.34 19.51 -28.52
CA LEU A 68 6.44 20.57 -28.95
C LEU A 68 6.72 21.83 -28.13
N ASP A 69 7.00 22.94 -28.81
CA ASP A 69 7.02 24.26 -28.18
C ASP A 69 5.58 24.72 -27.93
N GLY A 70 5.25 25.07 -26.69
CA GLY A 70 3.89 25.45 -26.31
C GLY A 70 3.47 26.85 -26.76
N ASP A 71 4.43 27.75 -26.99
CA ASP A 71 4.17 29.14 -27.39
C ASP A 71 4.02 29.23 -28.91
N THR A 72 4.86 28.52 -29.65
CA THR A 72 4.86 28.57 -31.13
C THR A 72 4.06 27.43 -31.78
N ASN A 73 3.70 26.38 -31.02
CA ASN A 73 3.11 25.12 -31.52
C ASN A 73 3.96 24.43 -32.61
N THR A 74 5.27 24.62 -32.60
CA THR A 74 6.19 23.98 -33.55
C THR A 74 7.02 22.88 -32.89
N GLU A 75 7.40 21.86 -33.66
CA GLU A 75 8.35 20.86 -33.19
C GLU A 75 9.78 21.43 -33.16
N LEU A 76 10.44 21.27 -32.01
CA LEU A 76 11.84 21.59 -31.79
C LEU A 76 12.63 20.32 -31.49
N LYS A 77 13.93 20.33 -31.80
CA LYS A 77 14.83 19.26 -31.36
C LYS A 77 14.94 19.28 -29.84
N ASN A 78 14.79 18.13 -29.20
CA ASN A 78 14.93 18.01 -27.75
C ASN A 78 16.37 18.41 -27.34
N PRO A 79 16.55 19.40 -26.47
CA PRO A 79 17.88 19.85 -26.03
C PRO A 79 18.57 18.84 -25.11
N ARG A 80 17.81 17.90 -24.51
CA ARG A 80 18.37 16.85 -23.65
C ARG A 80 18.98 15.73 -24.48
N LYS A 81 20.09 15.15 -23.99
CA LYS A 81 20.63 13.89 -24.52
C LYS A 81 19.76 12.70 -24.05
N PRO A 82 19.75 11.56 -24.77
CA PRO A 82 19.06 10.34 -24.32
C PRO A 82 19.53 9.83 -22.94
N THR A 83 20.76 10.20 -22.53
CA THR A 83 21.33 9.87 -21.22
C THR A 83 20.94 10.85 -20.12
N GLN A 84 20.13 11.87 -20.43
CA GLN A 84 19.66 12.89 -19.50
C GLN A 84 18.14 12.78 -19.35
N ALA A 85 17.69 12.65 -18.11
CA ALA A 85 16.28 12.58 -17.78
C ALA A 85 15.94 13.52 -16.63
N GLU A 86 14.76 14.11 -16.71
CA GLU A 86 14.16 14.89 -15.63
C GLU A 86 13.35 13.93 -14.76
N LEU A 87 13.66 13.87 -13.46
CA LEU A 87 13.01 12.95 -12.53
C LEU A 87 11.70 13.56 -12.04
N LYS A 88 10.60 13.25 -12.72
CA LYS A 88 9.28 13.86 -12.47
C LYS A 88 8.44 13.11 -11.45
N GLU A 89 8.65 11.82 -11.32
CA GLU A 89 7.87 10.99 -10.41
C GLU A 89 8.51 10.97 -9.01
N GLN A 90 7.67 10.85 -7.97
CA GLN A 90 8.13 10.88 -6.59
C GLN A 90 7.55 9.74 -5.75
N LEU A 91 8.44 9.06 -5.03
CA LEU A 91 8.13 8.05 -4.04
C LEU A 91 8.67 8.53 -2.68
N PHE A 92 7.78 8.55 -1.69
CA PHE A 92 8.10 8.86 -0.31
C PHE A 92 7.92 7.60 0.53
N VAL A 93 8.95 7.28 1.31
CA VAL A 93 8.98 6.10 2.19
C VAL A 93 9.35 6.56 3.58
N CYS A 94 8.58 6.11 4.58
CA CYS A 94 8.89 6.34 5.98
C CYS A 94 8.88 5.01 6.73
N TYR A 95 9.91 4.71 7.50
CA TYR A 95 9.88 3.63 8.48
C TYR A 95 9.97 4.21 9.89
N ASP A 96 9.03 3.85 10.75
CA ASP A 96 9.00 4.23 12.16
C ASP A 96 9.51 3.07 13.02
N THR A 97 10.66 3.26 13.67
CA THR A 97 11.27 2.26 14.57
C THR A 97 10.48 2.02 15.85
N ALA A 98 9.62 2.94 16.28
CA ALA A 98 8.85 2.78 17.50
C ALA A 98 7.61 1.88 17.28
N THR A 99 7.00 1.97 16.09
CA THR A 99 5.77 1.23 15.77
C THR A 99 6.00 0.08 14.78
N HIS A 100 7.24 -0.10 14.33
CA HIS A 100 7.67 -1.07 13.31
C HIS A 100 6.84 -1.02 12.01
N LYS A 101 6.41 0.20 11.63
CA LYS A 101 5.57 0.45 10.46
C LYS A 101 6.36 1.10 9.33
N LEU A 102 6.25 0.50 8.14
CA LEU A 102 6.69 1.08 6.88
C LEU A 102 5.51 1.75 6.19
N TYR A 103 5.70 2.97 5.71
CA TYR A 103 4.70 3.75 5.00
C TYR A 103 5.20 4.10 3.59
N LEU A 104 4.35 3.90 2.58
CA LEU A 104 4.63 4.25 1.19
C LEU A 104 3.50 5.08 0.60
N ASN A 105 3.81 6.17 -0.09
CA ASN A 105 2.81 6.90 -0.87
C ASN A 105 2.39 6.14 -2.15
N ASP A 106 3.28 5.33 -2.72
CA ASP A 106 2.99 4.43 -3.85
C ASP A 106 3.42 2.98 -3.53
N TYR A 107 2.44 2.16 -3.15
CA TYR A 107 2.68 0.75 -2.83
C TYR A 107 3.11 -0.09 -4.04
N LYS A 108 2.89 0.37 -5.28
CA LYS A 108 3.35 -0.33 -6.49
C LYS A 108 4.89 -0.33 -6.56
N LYS A 109 5.55 0.57 -5.83
CA LYS A 109 7.01 0.66 -5.71
C LYS A 109 7.61 -0.19 -4.60
N LYS A 110 6.83 -1.04 -3.93
CA LYS A 110 7.35 -1.96 -2.90
C LYS A 110 8.56 -2.77 -3.38
N GLY A 111 8.54 -3.24 -4.64
CA GLY A 111 9.65 -4.02 -5.21
C GLY A 111 10.97 -3.23 -5.24
N PHE A 112 10.92 -1.95 -5.63
CA PHE A 112 12.10 -1.09 -5.59
C PHE A 112 12.61 -0.90 -4.17
N VAL A 113 11.72 -0.62 -3.21
CA VAL A 113 12.10 -0.42 -1.81
C VAL A 113 12.75 -1.69 -1.25
N THR A 114 12.14 -2.85 -1.47
CA THR A 114 12.70 -4.15 -1.07
C THR A 114 14.10 -4.36 -1.65
N HIS A 115 14.26 -4.21 -2.97
CA HIS A 115 15.56 -4.38 -3.63
C HIS A 115 16.61 -3.40 -3.11
N TYR A 116 16.25 -2.11 -3.01
CA TYR A 116 17.15 -1.06 -2.53
C TYR A 116 17.67 -1.34 -1.12
N LEU A 117 16.78 -1.72 -0.20
CA LEU A 117 17.15 -2.04 1.18
C LEU A 117 17.94 -3.34 1.26
N SER A 118 17.57 -4.36 0.49
CA SER A 118 18.26 -5.65 0.44
C SER A 118 19.71 -5.49 -0.04
N GLU A 119 19.93 -4.78 -1.15
CA GLU A 119 21.27 -4.45 -1.67
C GLU A 119 22.08 -3.62 -0.67
N THR A 120 21.46 -2.63 -0.03
CA THR A 120 22.18 -1.76 0.92
C THR A 120 22.57 -2.50 2.19
N LEU A 121 21.68 -3.33 2.72
CA LEU A 121 21.91 -4.07 3.96
C LEU A 121 22.70 -5.35 3.75
N GLN A 122 22.71 -5.90 2.53
CA GLN A 122 23.20 -7.24 2.21
C GLN A 122 22.47 -8.29 3.06
N LYS A 123 21.15 -8.18 3.11
CA LYS A 123 20.24 -9.01 3.91
C LYS A 123 18.97 -9.30 3.11
N ASP A 124 18.24 -10.35 3.51
CA ASP A 124 16.91 -10.60 2.97
C ASP A 124 15.94 -9.54 3.51
N VAL A 125 15.11 -8.98 2.63
CA VAL A 125 14.16 -7.92 2.97
C VAL A 125 12.78 -8.29 2.45
N LYS A 126 11.78 -8.23 3.32
CA LYS A 126 10.38 -8.50 2.98
C LYS A 126 9.50 -7.31 3.36
N ILE A 127 8.60 -6.96 2.46
CA ILE A 127 7.53 -5.99 2.73
C ILE A 127 6.21 -6.73 2.64
N GLU A 128 5.55 -6.85 3.79
CA GLU A 128 4.33 -7.63 3.95
C GLU A 128 3.20 -6.72 4.47
N LYS A 129 1.94 -7.13 4.24
CA LYS A 129 0.83 -6.45 4.91
C LYS A 129 0.86 -6.80 6.40
N PHE A 130 0.33 -5.93 7.25
CA PHE A 130 0.13 -6.30 8.65
C PHE A 130 -0.81 -7.49 8.72
N ARG A 131 -0.42 -8.52 9.46
CA ARG A 131 -1.37 -9.56 9.82
C ARG A 131 -2.39 -8.90 10.73
N ALA A 132 -3.61 -8.96 10.27
CA ALA A 132 -4.74 -8.36 10.91
C ALA A 132 -5.21 -9.30 12.01
N ASP A 133 -5.06 -8.91 13.26
CA ASP A 133 -5.81 -9.53 14.34
C ASP A 133 -7.26 -9.07 14.22
N ALA A 134 -8.20 -10.01 14.08
CA ALA A 134 -9.63 -9.70 14.06
C ALA A 134 -10.08 -8.94 15.33
N GLN A 135 -9.41 -9.15 16.46
CA GLN A 135 -9.65 -8.46 17.72
C GLN A 135 -9.23 -6.99 17.64
N ASP A 136 -8.01 -6.68 17.19
CA ASP A 136 -7.55 -5.29 16.99
C ASP A 136 -8.51 -4.49 16.09
N PHE A 137 -9.05 -5.12 15.05
CA PHE A 137 -10.04 -4.49 14.18
C PHE A 137 -11.39 -4.30 14.85
N GLN A 138 -11.89 -5.29 15.59
CA GLN A 138 -13.12 -5.14 16.37
C GLN A 138 -12.99 -3.98 17.36
N ASP A 139 -11.86 -3.89 18.05
CA ASP A 139 -11.62 -2.90 19.10
C ASP A 139 -11.43 -1.47 18.55
N THR A 140 -10.94 -1.32 17.31
CA THR A 140 -10.67 -0.01 16.70
C THR A 140 -11.92 0.62 16.04
N MET A 141 -12.88 -0.20 15.64
CA MET A 141 -13.92 0.20 14.68
C MET A 141 -15.24 0.52 15.36
N ASN A 142 -15.86 1.64 14.99
CA ASN A 142 -17.18 2.02 15.50
C ASN A 142 -18.33 1.38 14.70
N GLY A 143 -18.06 0.90 13.49
CA GLY A 143 -19.01 0.13 12.70
C GLY A 143 -18.55 -0.13 11.27
N VAL A 144 -19.26 -1.03 10.59
CA VAL A 144 -18.99 -1.45 9.20
C VAL A 144 -19.93 -0.74 8.22
N HIS A 145 -19.35 -0.06 7.23
CA HIS A 145 -20.07 0.62 6.15
C HIS A 145 -20.29 -0.27 4.93
N HIS A 146 -19.33 -1.14 4.66
CA HIS A 146 -19.34 -2.00 3.49
C HIS A 146 -18.71 -3.34 3.81
N LEU A 147 -19.34 -4.40 3.31
CA LEU A 147 -18.90 -5.77 3.48
C LEU A 147 -19.04 -6.50 2.16
N HIS A 148 -17.97 -7.17 1.74
CA HIS A 148 -17.91 -7.83 0.45
C HIS A 148 -17.27 -9.20 0.56
N PHE A 149 -17.98 -10.22 0.07
CA PHE A 149 -17.54 -11.62 0.03
C PHE A 149 -17.36 -12.07 -1.42
N ASN A 150 -16.23 -12.72 -1.70
CA ASN A 150 -16.01 -13.50 -2.91
C ASN A 150 -15.86 -14.97 -2.52
N LEU A 151 -16.89 -15.76 -2.82
CA LEU A 151 -16.94 -17.18 -2.58
C LEU A 151 -16.52 -17.92 -3.85
N THR A 152 -15.83 -19.03 -3.69
CA THR A 152 -15.40 -19.88 -4.82
C THR A 152 -16.06 -21.23 -4.70
N ASN A 153 -16.45 -21.80 -5.84
CA ASN A 153 -16.94 -23.17 -5.86
C ASN A 153 -15.76 -24.13 -5.66
N THR A 154 -15.68 -24.76 -4.49
CA THR A 154 -14.67 -25.76 -4.16
C THR A 154 -15.36 -27.05 -3.73
N PHE A 155 -14.67 -28.19 -3.89
CA PHE A 155 -15.20 -29.51 -3.50
C PHE A 155 -15.64 -29.58 -2.03
N GLY A 156 -15.04 -28.77 -1.14
CA GLY A 156 -15.42 -28.69 0.27
C GLY A 156 -16.75 -27.99 0.54
N ASN A 157 -17.24 -27.15 -0.38
CA ASN A 157 -18.52 -26.46 -0.22
C ASN A 157 -19.69 -27.42 -0.38
N VAL A 158 -19.68 -28.23 -1.44
CA VAL A 158 -20.73 -29.19 -1.82
C VAL A 158 -21.08 -30.19 -0.71
N LEU A 159 -20.14 -30.48 0.21
CA LEU A 159 -20.31 -31.49 1.26
C LEU A 159 -20.81 -30.92 2.59
N CYS A 160 -20.87 -29.59 2.76
CA CYS A 160 -20.97 -28.98 4.10
C CYS A 160 -21.82 -27.71 4.12
N ASN A 161 -23.10 -27.77 3.71
CA ASN A 161 -24.13 -26.70 3.86
C ASN A 161 -23.53 -25.28 3.88
N SER A 162 -22.75 -24.99 2.83
CA SER A 162 -21.80 -23.90 2.86
C SER A 162 -22.52 -22.57 2.60
N PRO A 163 -21.92 -21.41 2.94
CA PRO A 163 -22.47 -20.13 2.53
C PRO A 163 -22.66 -20.03 1.01
N PHE A 164 -21.87 -20.77 0.21
CA PHE A 164 -22.04 -20.86 -1.24
C PHE A 164 -23.36 -21.58 -1.58
N ASP A 165 -23.59 -22.78 -1.03
CA ASP A 165 -24.80 -23.56 -1.31
C ASP A 165 -26.06 -22.85 -0.81
N LYS A 166 -26.00 -22.23 0.37
CA LYS A 166 -27.14 -21.45 0.89
C LYS A 166 -27.54 -20.30 -0.01
N ILE A 167 -26.58 -19.66 -0.68
CA ILE A 167 -26.91 -18.61 -1.65
C ILE A 167 -27.52 -19.24 -2.91
N MET A 168 -26.96 -20.33 -3.41
CA MET A 168 -27.52 -21.06 -4.55
C MET A 168 -28.96 -21.51 -4.29
N ASP A 169 -29.24 -22.03 -3.08
CA ASP A 169 -30.56 -22.47 -2.62
C ASP A 169 -31.57 -21.31 -2.58
N ILE A 170 -31.16 -20.13 -2.07
CA ILE A 170 -32.03 -18.94 -2.02
C ILE A 170 -32.53 -18.54 -3.41
N PHE A 171 -31.69 -18.70 -4.43
CA PHE A 171 -31.99 -18.29 -5.80
C PHE A 171 -32.44 -19.45 -6.69
N GLU A 172 -32.61 -20.65 -6.13
CA GLU A 172 -33.03 -21.86 -6.84
C GLU A 172 -32.19 -22.14 -8.11
N VAL A 173 -30.88 -21.87 -8.03
CA VAL A 173 -29.97 -22.05 -9.17
C VAL A 173 -29.38 -23.46 -9.13
N GLU A 174 -29.69 -24.28 -10.12
CA GLU A 174 -29.18 -25.66 -10.22
C GLU A 174 -27.75 -25.72 -10.81
N ASP A 175 -27.39 -24.75 -11.66
CA ASP A 175 -26.07 -24.66 -12.29
C ASP A 175 -25.06 -23.95 -11.39
N HIS A 176 -24.07 -24.68 -10.87
CA HIS A 176 -23.07 -24.09 -9.97
C HIS A 176 -22.06 -23.18 -10.69
N PRO A 177 -22.01 -21.86 -10.41
CA PRO A 177 -21.02 -20.96 -10.99
C PRO A 177 -19.63 -21.21 -10.39
N SER A 178 -18.58 -20.72 -11.06
CA SER A 178 -17.21 -20.86 -10.55
C SER A 178 -16.91 -19.96 -9.33
N TYR A 179 -17.63 -18.84 -9.18
CA TYR A 179 -17.54 -17.94 -8.03
C TYR A 179 -18.86 -17.17 -7.83
N ILE A 180 -19.10 -16.71 -6.60
CA ILE A 180 -20.21 -15.85 -6.21
C ILE A 180 -19.63 -14.61 -5.53
N SER A 181 -20.18 -13.44 -5.83
CA SER A 181 -19.82 -12.17 -5.18
C SER A 181 -21.04 -11.59 -4.47
N VAL A 182 -20.90 -11.28 -3.18
CA VAL A 182 -21.98 -10.73 -2.34
C VAL A 182 -21.51 -9.43 -1.71
N GLU A 183 -22.33 -8.39 -1.80
CA GLU A 183 -22.02 -7.06 -1.29
C GLU A 183 -23.14 -6.51 -0.41
N PHE A 184 -22.76 -5.97 0.74
CA PHE A 184 -23.64 -5.26 1.66
C PHE A 184 -23.15 -3.82 1.82
N ASN A 185 -24.04 -2.86 1.58
CA ASN A 185 -23.79 -1.43 1.72
C ASN A 185 -24.69 -0.87 2.83
N TYR A 186 -24.08 -0.37 3.91
CA TYR A 186 -24.78 0.12 5.10
C TYR A 186 -24.91 1.66 5.17
N HIS A 187 -24.56 2.37 4.08
CA HIS A 187 -24.72 3.81 3.85
C HIS A 187 -24.67 4.70 5.10
N ASP A 188 -25.82 4.99 5.72
CA ASP A 188 -25.97 6.01 6.77
C ASP A 188 -25.75 5.50 8.20
N LYS A 189 -25.87 4.18 8.43
CA LYS A 189 -25.73 3.58 9.77
C LYS A 189 -24.82 2.36 9.70
N PRO A 190 -23.55 2.52 10.11
CA PRO A 190 -22.60 1.42 10.19
C PRO A 190 -23.17 0.26 11.02
N SER A 191 -23.02 -0.97 10.52
CA SER A 191 -23.46 -2.14 11.27
C SER A 191 -22.43 -2.51 12.34
N THR A 192 -22.85 -2.49 13.60
CA THR A 192 -22.06 -3.00 14.73
C THR A 192 -22.15 -4.52 14.83
N GLN A 193 -23.28 -5.12 14.43
CA GLN A 193 -23.45 -6.59 14.44
C GLN A 193 -22.46 -7.31 13.53
N VAL A 194 -22.05 -6.65 12.44
CA VAL A 194 -21.02 -7.19 11.52
C VAL A 194 -19.64 -7.18 12.19
N LEU A 195 -19.35 -6.22 13.08
CA LEU A 195 -18.09 -6.19 13.83
C LEU A 195 -17.94 -7.43 14.70
N ASP A 196 -18.98 -7.83 15.42
CA ASP A 196 -18.99 -9.02 16.29
C ASP A 196 -18.71 -10.33 15.53
N LYS A 197 -18.85 -10.31 14.19
CA LYS A 197 -18.63 -11.46 13.31
C LYS A 197 -17.29 -11.42 12.57
N VAL A 198 -16.48 -10.37 12.73
CA VAL A 198 -15.17 -10.25 12.05
C VAL A 198 -14.27 -11.45 12.35
N ALA A 199 -14.21 -11.93 13.60
CA ALA A 199 -13.40 -13.10 13.95
C ALA A 199 -13.90 -14.38 13.24
N LEU A 200 -15.20 -14.51 12.99
CA LEU A 200 -15.77 -15.60 12.22
C LEU A 200 -15.40 -15.48 10.73
N TYR A 201 -15.48 -14.29 10.17
CA TYR A 201 -15.07 -14.02 8.79
C TYR A 201 -13.57 -14.28 8.58
N GLU A 202 -12.73 -14.00 9.58
CA GLU A 202 -11.31 -14.36 9.52
C GLU A 202 -11.12 -15.88 9.42
N LYS A 203 -11.85 -16.66 10.21
CA LYS A 203 -11.84 -18.12 10.12
C LYS A 203 -12.30 -18.60 8.75
N TRP A 204 -13.31 -17.95 8.18
CA TRP A 204 -13.80 -18.24 6.83
C TRP A 204 -12.82 -17.90 5.72
N GLN A 205 -12.14 -16.75 5.79
CA GLN A 205 -11.08 -16.40 4.82
C GLN A 205 -9.95 -17.44 4.81
N ARG A 206 -9.68 -18.06 5.97
CA ARG A 206 -8.66 -19.11 6.12
C ARG A 206 -9.12 -20.48 5.62
N SER A 207 -10.40 -20.66 5.29
CA SER A 207 -10.86 -21.88 4.64
C SER A 207 -10.84 -21.73 3.12
N ASP A 208 -10.78 -22.85 2.40
CA ASP A 208 -10.82 -22.87 0.92
C ASP A 208 -12.17 -22.43 0.34
N ASN A 209 -13.14 -22.08 1.19
CA ASN A 209 -14.50 -21.73 0.78
C ASN A 209 -14.61 -20.25 0.35
N PHE A 210 -13.66 -19.40 0.77
CA PHE A 210 -13.67 -17.96 0.51
C PHE A 210 -12.37 -17.51 -0.15
N LYS A 211 -12.47 -16.98 -1.36
CA LYS A 211 -11.34 -16.40 -2.07
C LYS A 211 -10.91 -15.06 -1.45
N LYS A 212 -11.89 -14.24 -1.06
CA LYS A 212 -11.63 -12.91 -0.49
C LYS A 212 -12.83 -12.38 0.28
N ILE A 213 -12.58 -11.84 1.45
CA ILE A 213 -13.53 -11.11 2.28
C ILE A 213 -12.93 -9.73 2.54
N THR A 214 -13.69 -8.68 2.26
CA THR A 214 -13.31 -7.28 2.48
C THR A 214 -14.33 -6.63 3.40
N VAL A 215 -13.88 -6.02 4.49
CA VAL A 215 -14.68 -5.24 5.43
C VAL A 215 -14.18 -3.82 5.41
N ILE A 216 -15.05 -2.86 5.17
CA ILE A 216 -14.73 -1.43 5.21
C ILE A 216 -15.61 -0.80 6.28
N GLY A 217 -14.99 -0.14 7.25
CA GLY A 217 -15.69 0.57 8.31
C GLY A 217 -15.03 1.89 8.66
N SER A 218 -15.51 2.54 9.70
CA SER A 218 -14.87 3.75 10.26
C SER A 218 -14.58 3.63 11.75
N ASP A 219 -13.51 4.28 12.19
CA ASP A 219 -13.21 4.44 13.63
C ASP A 219 -13.97 5.62 14.25
N ALA A 220 -13.69 5.88 15.54
CA ALA A 220 -14.26 7.00 16.29
C ALA A 220 -13.96 8.39 15.75
N ASN A 221 -12.93 8.53 14.89
CA ASN A 221 -12.57 9.79 14.24
C ASN A 221 -13.12 9.88 12.80
N ASN A 222 -14.05 9.00 12.41
CA ASN A 222 -14.59 8.88 11.06
C ASN A 222 -13.52 8.57 9.98
N LEU A 223 -12.36 8.01 10.37
CA LEU A 223 -11.38 7.54 9.40
C LEU A 223 -11.82 6.19 8.85
N VAL A 224 -11.86 6.08 7.51
CA VAL A 224 -12.26 4.85 6.82
C VAL A 224 -11.09 3.86 6.78
N HIS A 225 -11.32 2.67 7.35
CA HIS A 225 -10.37 1.56 7.35
C HIS A 225 -10.84 0.46 6.41
N ASN A 226 -9.92 -0.09 5.61
CA ASN A 226 -10.17 -1.26 4.78
C ASN A 226 -9.47 -2.46 5.39
N TYR A 227 -10.26 -3.48 5.70
CA TYR A 227 -9.82 -4.74 6.27
C TYR A 227 -10.02 -5.84 5.24
N ASP A 228 -8.91 -6.26 4.67
CA ASP A 228 -8.83 -7.48 3.91
C ASP A 228 -8.24 -8.51 4.88
N PHE A 229 -8.90 -9.65 5.09
CA PHE A 229 -8.43 -10.68 6.03
C PHE A 229 -7.09 -11.32 5.61
N ILE A 230 -6.57 -10.94 4.44
CA ILE A 230 -5.22 -11.23 3.95
C ILE A 230 -4.17 -10.24 4.55
N GLY A 231 -4.60 -9.12 5.15
CA GLY A 231 -3.82 -8.19 5.97
C GLY A 231 -4.34 -6.73 5.99
N ILE A 232 -4.10 -5.99 7.08
CA ILE A 232 -4.52 -4.57 7.24
C ILE A 232 -3.58 -3.64 6.48
N VAL A 233 -4.16 -2.69 5.75
CA VAL A 233 -3.44 -1.53 5.21
C VAL A 233 -4.18 -0.26 5.64
N LYS A 234 -3.63 0.47 6.62
CA LYS A 234 -4.13 1.78 7.04
C LYS A 234 -3.73 2.84 6.02
N ASN A 235 -4.67 3.71 5.67
CA ASN A 235 -4.46 4.84 4.76
C ASN A 235 -4.29 6.13 5.57
N ILE A 236 -3.13 6.78 5.46
CA ILE A 236 -2.88 8.10 6.05
C ILE A 236 -2.96 9.13 4.94
N ARG A 237 -3.89 10.06 5.04
CA ARG A 237 -4.05 11.15 4.08
C ARG A 237 -3.39 12.42 4.58
N ILE A 238 -2.58 13.04 3.74
CA ILE A 238 -2.02 14.39 3.96
C ILE A 238 -2.44 15.32 2.83
N SER A 239 -2.65 16.60 3.18
CA SER A 239 -2.99 17.64 2.22
C SER A 239 -1.73 18.43 1.88
N VAL A 240 -1.20 18.20 0.67
CA VAL A 240 0.00 18.84 0.15
C VAL A 240 -0.26 19.26 -1.29
N LYS A 241 0.24 20.43 -1.67
CA LYS A 241 0.12 20.97 -3.03
C LYS A 241 1.39 20.67 -3.82
N ARG A 242 1.23 20.52 -5.14
CA ARG A 242 2.37 20.45 -6.06
C ARG A 242 2.88 21.87 -6.31
N GLU A 243 4.18 21.98 -6.53
CA GLU A 243 4.84 23.18 -7.03
C GLU A 243 4.55 23.38 -8.53
N ASN A 244 5.04 24.49 -9.08
CA ASN A 244 4.80 24.87 -10.48
C ASN A 244 5.34 23.84 -11.49
N ASP A 245 6.37 23.08 -11.13
CA ASP A 245 6.94 22.01 -11.95
C ASP A 245 6.18 20.68 -11.83
N GLY A 246 5.09 20.66 -11.05
CA GLY A 246 4.26 19.49 -10.82
C GLY A 246 4.82 18.53 -9.76
N ARG A 247 5.95 18.82 -9.11
CA ARG A 247 6.49 17.99 -8.02
C ARG A 247 5.98 18.47 -6.66
N PHE A 248 6.09 17.63 -5.64
CA PHE A 248 5.87 18.00 -4.26
C PHE A 248 7.20 18.41 -3.62
N ASP A 249 7.20 19.44 -2.78
CA ASP A 249 8.33 19.75 -1.91
C ASP A 249 8.53 18.58 -0.91
N PRO A 250 9.69 17.88 -0.94
CA PRO A 250 9.97 16.77 -0.05
C PRO A 250 9.90 17.11 1.44
N GLU A 251 10.31 18.31 1.83
CA GLU A 251 10.34 18.72 3.24
C GLU A 251 8.94 19.05 3.75
N VAL A 252 8.09 19.65 2.92
CA VAL A 252 6.66 19.86 3.23
C VAL A 252 5.95 18.52 3.38
N VAL A 253 6.16 17.58 2.46
CA VAL A 253 5.58 16.23 2.55
C VAL A 253 6.02 15.52 3.82
N LYS A 254 7.33 15.55 4.13
CA LYS A 254 7.89 14.96 5.35
C LYS A 254 7.25 15.56 6.60
N SER A 255 7.22 16.89 6.70
CA SER A 255 6.64 17.61 7.85
C SER A 255 5.15 17.27 8.06
N GLU A 256 4.34 17.36 7.01
CA GLU A 256 2.90 17.06 7.10
C GLU A 256 2.62 15.58 7.41
N PHE A 257 3.45 14.67 6.88
CA PHE A 257 3.31 13.25 7.18
C PHE A 257 3.70 12.92 8.62
N LEU A 258 4.86 13.40 9.10
CA LEU A 258 5.31 13.12 10.46
C LEU A 258 4.33 13.69 11.51
N LYS A 259 3.68 14.84 11.26
CA LYS A 259 2.60 15.36 12.12
C LYS A 259 1.42 14.39 12.31
N LYS A 260 1.20 13.46 11.37
CA LYS A 260 0.08 12.49 11.44
C LYS A 260 0.43 11.20 12.17
N ILE A 261 1.72 10.86 12.27
CA ILE A 261 2.16 9.56 12.81
C ILE A 261 3.03 9.68 14.07
N ARG A 262 3.41 10.89 14.45
CA ARG A 262 3.91 11.21 15.79
C ARG A 262 2.79 11.00 16.80
#